data_AF-A0A3P8L5M8-F1
#
_entry.id   AF-A0A3P8L5M8-F1
#
_cell.length_a   1.000
_cell.length_b   1.000
_cell.length_c   1.000
_cell.angle_alpha   90.00
_cell.angle_beta   90.00
_cell.angle_gamma   90.00
#
_symmetry.space_group_name_H-M   'P 1'
#
loop_
_entity.id
_entity.type
_entity.pdbx_description
1 polymer ?
#
loop_
_entity_poly.entity_id
_entity_poly.type
_entity_poly.pdbx_seq_one_letter_code
_entity_poly.pdbx_strand_id
1 'polypeptide(L)'
;MYSRPSIEIPTFVDDEGTPIPYGDRWSFDEDPPDDSYSREHHPERFAPLHIVANALIDHIVATHDVVLTDLGPESDYVNATVRQTRVASRSAPEDALDFLLTDFPSAGVRVAPDVTVHYPVCSCDACDETWEYGADQLEAIVLQRVAFWPARRSGPTAT
;
A
#
# COMPACT_ATOMS: atom_id res chain seq x y z
N MET A 1 18.49 2.90 -4.96
CA MET A 1 17.17 3.35 -5.44
C MET A 1 16.17 2.25 -5.15
N TYR A 2 14.93 2.58 -4.79
CA TYR A 2 13.87 1.59 -4.62
C TYR A 2 13.51 0.93 -5.96
N SER A 3 13.13 -0.33 -5.93
CA SER A 3 12.54 -1.05 -7.06
C SER A 3 11.40 -1.92 -6.52
N ARG A 4 10.21 -1.78 -7.11
CA ARG A 4 9.08 -2.64 -6.80
C ARG A 4 9.44 -4.11 -7.08
N PRO A 5 9.08 -5.05 -6.20
CA PRO A 5 9.18 -6.48 -6.49
C PRO A 5 8.35 -6.86 -7.73
N SER A 6 8.79 -7.89 -8.46
CA SER A 6 7.92 -8.54 -9.45
C SER A 6 6.84 -9.33 -8.71
N ILE A 7 5.57 -9.11 -9.05
CA ILE A 7 4.42 -9.75 -8.42
C ILE A 7 3.61 -10.46 -9.51
N GLU A 8 3.43 -11.76 -9.36
CA GLU A 8 2.54 -12.55 -10.21
C GLU A 8 1.12 -12.51 -9.64
N ILE A 9 0.14 -12.27 -10.51
CA ILE A 9 -1.25 -12.07 -10.10
C ILE A 9 -2.14 -13.04 -10.88
N PRO A 10 -3.09 -13.71 -10.20
CA PRO A 10 -4.03 -14.57 -10.88
C PRO A 10 -4.93 -13.77 -11.83
N THR A 11 -5.39 -14.42 -12.89
CA THR A 11 -6.47 -13.87 -13.70
C THR A 11 -7.78 -13.97 -12.91
N PHE A 12 -8.42 -12.82 -12.67
CA PHE A 12 -9.75 -12.75 -12.09
C PHE A 12 -10.80 -12.95 -13.18
N VAL A 13 -11.89 -13.65 -12.86
CA VAL A 13 -12.96 -14.00 -13.80
C VAL A 13 -14.31 -13.65 -13.18
N ASP A 14 -15.26 -13.25 -14.02
CA ASP A 14 -16.64 -12.98 -13.59
C ASP A 14 -17.43 -14.28 -13.32
N ASP A 15 -18.71 -14.13 -12.98
CA ASP A 15 -19.63 -15.23 -12.70
C ASP A 15 -19.83 -16.19 -13.91
N GLU A 16 -19.53 -15.72 -15.13
CA GLU A 16 -19.58 -16.52 -16.36
C GLU A 16 -18.23 -17.19 -16.69
N GLY A 17 -17.20 -16.92 -15.91
CA GLY A 17 -15.84 -17.41 -16.12
C GLY A 17 -15.04 -16.59 -17.13
N THR A 18 -15.51 -15.40 -17.51
CA THR A 18 -14.83 -14.50 -18.44
C THR A 18 -13.77 -13.67 -17.69
N PRO A 19 -12.52 -13.57 -18.20
CA PRO A 19 -11.50 -12.73 -17.58
C PRO A 19 -11.95 -11.28 -17.44
N ILE A 20 -11.75 -10.72 -16.24
CA ILE A 20 -12.04 -9.33 -15.94
C ILE A 20 -10.80 -8.48 -16.24
N PRO A 21 -10.86 -7.53 -17.18
CA PRO A 21 -9.74 -6.65 -17.51
C PRO A 21 -9.67 -5.45 -16.56
N TYR A 22 -9.35 -5.68 -15.28
CA TYR A 22 -9.25 -4.60 -14.28
C TYR A 22 -8.32 -3.46 -14.77
N GLY A 23 -8.80 -2.22 -14.65
CA GLY A 23 -8.15 -0.99 -15.13
C GLY A 23 -8.59 -0.56 -16.54
N ASP A 24 -9.21 -1.47 -17.30
CA ASP A 24 -9.70 -1.26 -18.66
C ASP A 24 -11.13 -1.83 -18.83
N ARG A 25 -11.90 -2.02 -17.75
CA ARG A 25 -13.25 -2.64 -17.81
C ARG A 25 -14.26 -1.74 -18.53
N TRP A 26 -14.12 -0.44 -18.36
CA TRP A 26 -15.10 0.54 -18.80
C TRP A 26 -14.52 1.40 -19.92
N SER A 27 -15.22 1.45 -21.05
CA SER A 27 -14.90 2.38 -22.13
C SER A 27 -15.02 3.83 -21.61
N PHE A 28 -14.20 4.75 -22.12
CA PHE A 28 -14.28 6.16 -21.74
C PHE A 28 -15.67 6.79 -21.96
N ASP A 29 -16.42 6.28 -22.94
CA ASP A 29 -17.75 6.78 -23.32
C ASP A 29 -18.92 6.04 -22.63
N GLU A 30 -18.64 5.09 -21.73
CA GLU A 30 -19.65 4.27 -21.05
C GLU A 30 -19.48 4.35 -19.54
N ASP A 31 -20.51 4.80 -18.83
CA ASP A 31 -20.54 4.73 -17.38
C ASP A 31 -20.61 3.26 -16.93
N PRO A 32 -19.93 2.89 -15.83
CA PRO A 32 -20.08 1.56 -15.24
C PRO A 32 -21.55 1.27 -14.93
N PRO A 33 -22.03 0.03 -15.09
CA PRO A 33 -23.38 -0.36 -14.70
C PRO A 33 -23.69 0.03 -13.25
N ASP A 34 -24.90 0.53 -12.98
CA ASP A 34 -25.30 1.00 -11.64
C ASP A 34 -25.06 -0.06 -10.55
N ASP A 35 -25.23 -1.33 -10.88
CA ASP A 35 -25.05 -2.44 -9.96
C ASP A 35 -23.58 -2.79 -9.68
N SER A 36 -22.61 -2.21 -10.40
CA SER A 36 -21.18 -2.34 -10.12
C SER A 36 -20.68 -1.38 -9.03
N TYR A 37 -21.46 -0.35 -8.70
CA TYR A 37 -21.15 0.57 -7.61
C TYR A 37 -21.39 -0.10 -6.26
N SER A 38 -20.47 0.13 -5.31
CA SER A 38 -20.51 -0.51 -3.98
C SER A 38 -20.52 -2.05 -4.00
N ARG A 39 -20.13 -2.67 -5.12
CA ARG A 39 -19.87 -4.11 -5.24
C ARG A 39 -18.38 -4.36 -5.33
N GLU A 40 -17.94 -5.45 -4.70
CA GLU A 40 -16.53 -5.84 -4.63
C GLU A 40 -16.44 -7.36 -4.82
N HIS A 41 -16.23 -7.82 -6.06
CA HIS A 41 -16.15 -9.26 -6.36
C HIS A 41 -14.80 -9.87 -6.00
N HIS A 42 -13.70 -9.15 -6.26
CA HIS A 42 -12.34 -9.66 -6.07
C HIS A 42 -11.49 -8.74 -5.19
N PRO A 43 -11.79 -8.59 -3.89
CA PRO A 43 -10.95 -7.79 -3.00
C PRO A 43 -9.50 -8.28 -2.93
N GLU A 44 -9.26 -9.58 -3.13
CA GLU A 44 -7.93 -10.20 -3.17
C GLU A 44 -7.02 -9.64 -4.28
N ARG A 45 -7.56 -8.95 -5.28
CA ARG A 45 -6.78 -8.25 -6.32
C ARG A 45 -5.86 -7.17 -5.76
N PHE A 46 -6.14 -6.69 -4.55
CA PHE A 46 -5.33 -5.69 -3.85
C PHE A 46 -4.25 -6.28 -2.93
N ALA A 47 -4.21 -7.61 -2.73
CA ALA A 47 -3.14 -8.30 -1.97
C ALA A 47 -1.70 -7.88 -2.32
N PRO A 48 -1.35 -7.58 -3.58
CA PRO A 48 -0.04 -7.01 -3.93
C PRO A 48 0.36 -5.74 -3.16
N LEU A 49 -0.60 -4.91 -2.72
CA LEU A 49 -0.31 -3.68 -1.97
C LEU A 49 0.40 -3.97 -0.64
N HIS A 50 0.09 -5.10 0.00
CA HIS A 50 0.83 -5.54 1.19
C HIS A 50 2.28 -5.88 0.85
N ILE A 51 2.54 -6.50 -0.30
CA ILE A 51 3.90 -6.84 -0.74
C ILE A 51 4.70 -5.56 -0.98
N VAL A 52 4.09 -4.59 -1.69
CA VAL A 52 4.71 -3.28 -1.97
C VAL A 52 5.01 -2.51 -0.68
N ALA A 53 4.05 -2.45 0.26
CA ALA A 53 4.25 -1.79 1.55
C ALA A 53 5.42 -2.40 2.34
N ASN A 54 5.54 -3.73 2.38
CA ASN A 54 6.66 -4.40 3.03
C ASN A 54 7.99 -4.10 2.31
N ALA A 55 8.01 -4.10 0.97
CA ALA A 55 9.20 -3.78 0.20
C ALA A 55 9.67 -2.32 0.42
N LEU A 56 8.75 -1.39 0.62
CA LEU A 56 9.05 -0.01 1.00
C LEU A 56 9.67 0.07 2.39
N ILE A 57 9.12 -0.65 3.38
CA ILE A 57 9.70 -0.74 4.73
C ILE A 57 11.14 -1.29 4.64
N ASP A 58 11.34 -2.41 3.93
CA ASP A 58 12.65 -3.02 3.74
C ASP A 58 13.64 -2.06 3.07
N HIS A 59 13.18 -1.31 2.06
CA HIS A 59 13.99 -0.30 1.41
C HIS A 59 14.41 0.81 2.38
N ILE A 60 13.48 1.33 3.19
CA ILE A 60 13.75 2.37 4.17
C ILE A 60 14.77 1.87 5.21
N VAL A 61 14.61 0.65 5.72
CA VAL A 61 15.55 0.01 6.67
C VAL A 61 16.95 -0.19 6.07
N ALA A 62 17.01 -0.53 4.79
CA ALA A 62 18.28 -0.71 4.10
C ALA A 62 19.02 0.62 3.88
N THR A 63 18.29 1.73 3.72
CA THR A 63 18.84 3.01 3.28
C THR A 63 18.99 4.06 4.38
N HIS A 64 18.19 4.01 5.44
CA HIS A 64 18.12 5.02 6.49
C HIS A 64 18.42 4.44 7.87
N ASP A 65 18.84 5.29 8.81
CA ASP A 65 19.01 4.91 10.22
C ASP A 65 17.66 5.01 10.95
N VAL A 66 16.92 3.90 10.97
CA VAL A 66 15.54 3.85 11.46
C VAL A 66 15.35 2.82 12.58
N VAL A 67 14.24 2.97 13.29
CA VAL A 67 13.68 1.99 14.22
C VAL A 67 12.32 1.55 13.71
N LEU A 68 12.09 0.24 13.76
CA LEU A 68 10.78 -0.36 13.53
C LEU A 68 10.10 -0.66 14.85
N THR A 69 8.82 -0.33 14.95
CA THR A 69 7.96 -0.72 16.06
C THR A 69 6.71 -1.38 15.51
N ASP A 70 6.45 -2.62 15.91
CA ASP A 70 5.16 -3.26 15.70
C ASP A 70 4.18 -2.69 16.71
N LEU A 71 3.12 -2.05 16.22
CA LEU A 71 2.09 -1.42 17.05
C LEU A 71 0.91 -2.37 17.31
N GLY A 72 0.89 -3.55 16.69
CA GLY A 72 -0.23 -4.46 16.73
C GLY A 72 -1.43 -3.98 15.88
N PRO A 73 -2.56 -4.70 15.92
CA PRO A 73 -3.76 -4.33 15.19
C PRO A 73 -4.46 -3.12 15.83
N GLU A 74 -4.91 -2.17 15.00
CA GLU A 74 -5.75 -1.03 15.37
C GLU A 74 -7.23 -1.32 15.01
N SER A 75 -8.18 -1.02 15.91
CA SER A 75 -9.62 -1.32 15.70
C SER A 75 -10.43 -0.21 15.04
N ASP A 76 -9.83 0.97 14.84
CA ASP A 76 -10.57 2.19 14.47
C ASP A 76 -10.72 2.37 12.95
N TYR A 77 -10.54 1.27 12.21
CA TYR A 77 -10.53 1.26 10.76
C TYR A 77 -11.71 0.46 10.21
N VAL A 78 -12.30 0.89 9.07
CA VAL A 78 -13.48 0.24 8.47
C VAL A 78 -13.23 -1.24 8.18
N ASN A 79 -11.97 -1.58 7.86
CA ASN A 79 -11.45 -2.94 7.73
C ASN A 79 -10.43 -3.19 8.83
N ALA A 80 -10.39 -4.39 9.42
CA ALA A 80 -9.54 -4.64 10.57
C ALA A 80 -8.06 -4.52 10.17
N THR A 81 -7.30 -3.67 10.87
CA THR A 81 -5.85 -3.62 10.66
C THR A 81 -5.25 -4.94 11.14
N VAL A 82 -4.66 -5.71 10.24
CA VAL A 82 -4.00 -6.99 10.56
C VAL A 82 -2.55 -6.79 10.95
N ARG A 83 -1.94 -5.68 10.52
CA ARG A 83 -0.57 -5.33 10.88
C ARG A 83 -0.35 -3.82 10.81
N GLN A 84 0.24 -3.26 11.86
CA GLN A 84 0.68 -1.88 11.89
C GLN A 84 2.17 -1.81 12.20
N THR A 85 2.95 -1.16 11.35
CA THR A 85 4.39 -0.99 11.55
C THR A 85 4.76 0.48 11.50
N ARG A 86 5.24 1.00 12.64
CA ARG A 86 5.83 2.34 12.70
C ARG A 86 7.29 2.27 12.26
N VAL A 87 7.65 3.14 11.33
CA VAL A 87 9.03 3.36 10.87
C VAL A 87 9.43 4.78 11.26
N ALA A 88 10.40 4.92 12.15
CA ALA A 88 10.87 6.21 12.63
C ALA A 88 12.37 6.39 12.37
N SER A 89 12.75 7.52 11.78
CA SER A 89 14.16 7.95 11.74
C SER A 89 14.67 8.16 13.15
N ARG A 90 15.86 7.63 13.47
CA ARG A 90 16.45 7.81 14.82
C ARG A 90 16.75 9.27 15.16
N SER A 91 17.03 10.10 14.16
CA SER A 91 17.36 11.51 14.35
C SER A 91 16.19 12.45 14.13
N ALA A 92 15.06 11.95 13.63
CA ALA A 92 13.84 12.71 13.36
C ALA A 92 12.61 11.81 13.63
N PRO A 93 12.39 11.35 14.88
CA PRO A 93 11.29 10.45 15.21
C PRO A 93 9.90 11.09 15.02
N GLU A 94 9.80 12.42 14.98
CA GLU A 94 8.58 13.17 14.70
C GLU A 94 8.05 12.98 13.27
N ASP A 95 8.92 12.60 12.33
CA ASP A 95 8.56 12.35 10.93
C ASP A 95 8.15 10.88 10.68
N ALA A 96 7.88 10.11 11.74
CA ALA A 96 7.58 8.69 11.62
C ALA A 96 6.39 8.40 10.70
N LEU A 97 6.48 7.29 9.98
CA LEU A 97 5.42 6.75 9.14
C LEU A 97 4.82 5.52 9.80
N ASP A 98 3.49 5.44 9.88
CA ASP A 98 2.82 4.19 10.28
C ASP A 98 2.26 3.52 9.05
N PHE A 99 2.77 2.34 8.71
CA PHE A 99 2.18 1.49 7.68
C PHE A 99 1.05 0.67 8.30
N LEU A 100 -0.10 0.65 7.64
CA LEU A 100 -1.30 -0.08 8.05
C LEU A 100 -1.67 -1.07 6.96
N LEU A 101 -1.69 -2.36 7.27
CA LEU A 101 -2.18 -3.41 6.38
C LEU A 101 -3.46 -3.97 6.98
N THR A 102 -4.50 -4.17 6.17
CA THR A 102 -5.82 -4.59 6.67
C THR A 102 -6.28 -5.92 6.07
N ASP A 103 -7.32 -6.53 6.65
CA ASP A 103 -7.85 -7.83 6.22
C ASP A 103 -8.60 -7.76 4.88
N PHE A 104 -9.20 -6.62 4.56
CA PHE A 104 -9.48 -6.19 3.21
C PHE A 104 -8.17 -5.67 2.60
N PRO A 105 -7.46 -6.40 1.72
CA PRO A 105 -6.01 -6.32 1.55
C PRO A 105 -5.50 -4.98 0.95
N SER A 106 -5.67 -3.93 1.73
CA SER A 106 -5.40 -2.54 1.46
C SER A 106 -4.19 -2.11 2.26
N ALA A 107 -3.44 -1.16 1.71
CA ALA A 107 -2.27 -0.60 2.36
C ALA A 107 -2.53 0.89 2.64
N GLY A 108 -2.37 1.26 3.89
CA GLY A 108 -2.38 2.62 4.37
C GLY A 108 -1.00 3.09 4.83
N VAL A 109 -0.78 4.40 4.78
CA VAL A 109 0.32 5.06 5.47
C VAL A 109 -0.15 6.31 6.18
N ARG A 110 0.09 6.37 7.48
CA ARG A 110 -0.09 7.58 8.30
C ARG A 110 1.14 8.44 8.15
N VAL A 111 0.96 9.63 7.57
CA VAL A 111 2.04 10.59 7.24
C VAL A 111 2.04 11.82 8.16
N ALA A 112 1.00 11.98 8.97
CA ALA A 112 0.85 12.96 10.05
C ALA A 112 -0.24 12.46 11.02
N PRO A 113 -0.36 13.02 12.24
CA PRO A 113 -1.31 12.54 13.26
C PRO A 113 -2.75 12.31 12.75
N ASP A 114 -3.26 13.23 11.94
CA ASP A 114 -4.63 13.19 11.41
C ASP A 114 -4.69 12.88 9.90
N VAL A 115 -3.57 12.46 9.30
CA VAL A 115 -3.48 12.23 7.86
C VAL A 115 -3.00 10.82 7.59
N THR A 116 -3.95 9.99 7.18
CA THR A 116 -3.68 8.62 6.70
C THR A 116 -4.21 8.51 5.28
N VAL A 117 -3.35 8.06 4.36
CA VAL A 117 -3.73 7.77 2.98
C VAL A 117 -3.84 6.26 2.80
N HIS A 118 -4.80 5.79 2.01
CA HIS A 118 -5.09 4.37 1.83
C HIS A 118 -5.29 4.04 0.37
N TYR A 119 -4.84 2.83 0.02
CA TYR A 119 -5.00 2.26 -1.31
C TYR A 119 -5.59 0.84 -1.18
N PRO A 120 -6.57 0.48 -2.02
CA PRO A 120 -7.19 1.34 -3.03
C PRO A 120 -7.96 2.53 -2.42
N VAL A 121 -8.14 3.59 -3.20
CA VAL A 121 -9.01 4.72 -2.81
C VAL A 121 -10.48 4.29 -2.89
N CYS A 122 -10.81 3.49 -3.89
CA CYS A 122 -12.12 2.91 -4.09
C CYS A 122 -11.99 1.43 -4.50
N SER A 123 -12.56 0.55 -3.70
CA SER A 123 -12.52 -0.89 -3.91
C SER A 123 -13.57 -1.43 -4.88
N CYS A 124 -14.62 -0.65 -5.16
CA CYS A 124 -15.76 -1.17 -5.91
C CYS A 124 -15.43 -1.44 -7.39
N ASP A 125 -16.15 -2.36 -8.00
CA ASP A 125 -15.93 -2.77 -9.39
C ASP A 125 -16.19 -1.63 -10.39
N ALA A 126 -17.08 -0.69 -10.08
CA ALA A 126 -17.31 0.50 -10.89
C ALA A 126 -16.06 1.40 -11.00
N CYS A 127 -15.32 1.57 -9.91
CA CYS A 127 -14.12 2.42 -9.88
C CYS A 127 -12.96 1.81 -10.67
N ASP A 128 -12.98 0.49 -10.85
CA ASP A 128 -12.00 -0.27 -11.63
C ASP A 128 -10.52 0.00 -11.26
N GLU A 129 -10.28 0.42 -10.02
CA GLU A 129 -8.96 0.83 -9.56
C GLU A 129 -8.01 -0.37 -9.50
N THR A 130 -6.80 -0.25 -10.04
CA THR A 130 -5.84 -1.35 -10.02
C THR A 130 -4.91 -1.29 -8.80
N TRP A 131 -4.35 -2.43 -8.40
CA TRP A 131 -3.34 -2.44 -7.35
C TRP A 131 -2.06 -1.73 -7.81
N GLU A 132 -1.75 -1.72 -9.11
CA GLU A 132 -0.61 -0.99 -9.66
C GLU A 132 -0.73 0.51 -9.41
N TYR A 133 -1.92 1.08 -9.66
CA TYR A 133 -2.18 2.49 -9.38
C TYR A 133 -2.02 2.79 -7.90
N GLY A 134 -2.63 1.98 -7.02
CA GLY A 134 -2.47 2.12 -5.58
C GLY A 134 -0.99 2.01 -5.14
N ALA A 135 -0.23 1.11 -5.74
CA ALA A 135 1.19 0.94 -5.48
C ALA A 135 2.02 2.14 -5.93
N ASP A 136 1.77 2.69 -7.12
CA ASP A 136 2.45 3.88 -7.64
C ASP A 136 2.27 5.07 -6.69
N GLN A 137 1.03 5.26 -6.23
CA GLN A 137 0.67 6.35 -5.32
C GLN A 137 1.29 6.16 -3.93
N LEU A 138 1.26 4.94 -3.38
CA LEU A 138 1.89 4.59 -2.11
C LEU A 138 3.41 4.80 -2.16
N GLU A 139 4.06 4.36 -3.23
CA GLU A 139 5.50 4.52 -3.43
C GLU A 139 5.88 5.99 -3.53
N ALA A 140 5.14 6.78 -4.31
CA ALA A 140 5.38 8.21 -4.47
C ALA A 140 5.32 8.95 -3.13
N ILE A 141 4.26 8.75 -2.34
CA ILE A 141 4.10 9.46 -1.06
C ILE A 141 5.15 9.02 -0.04
N VAL A 142 5.45 7.72 0.06
CA VAL A 142 6.43 7.20 1.02
C VAL A 142 7.83 7.69 0.66
N LEU A 143 8.25 7.54 -0.60
CA LEU A 143 9.58 7.94 -1.05
C LEU A 143 9.77 9.46 -0.94
N GLN A 144 8.74 10.25 -1.22
CA GLN A 144 8.77 11.70 -1.00
C GLN A 144 9.00 12.06 0.47
N ARG A 145 8.30 11.37 1.40
CA ARG A 145 8.39 11.65 2.84
C ARG A 145 9.74 11.31 3.44
N VAL A 146 10.35 10.22 3.00
CA VAL A 146 11.65 9.76 3.52
C VAL A 146 12.85 10.35 2.77
N ALA A 147 12.63 11.14 1.70
CA ALA A 147 13.70 11.66 0.84
C ALA A 147 14.78 12.47 1.59
N PHE A 148 14.43 13.09 2.71
CA PHE A 148 15.33 13.90 3.53
C PHE A 148 15.78 13.20 4.82
N TRP A 149 15.38 11.95 5.03
CA TRP A 149 15.85 11.19 6.17
C TRP A 149 17.36 10.94 6.05
N PRO A 150 18.10 10.96 7.17
CA PRO A 150 19.52 10.70 7.11
C PRO A 150 19.80 9.26 6.69
N ALA A 151 20.73 9.13 5.74
CA ALA A 151 21.20 7.84 5.28
C ALA A 151 21.82 7.03 6.43
N ARG A 152 21.68 5.71 6.35
CA ARG A 152 22.28 4.80 7.29
C ARG A 152 23.79 4.93 7.24
N ARG A 153 24.41 5.34 8.34
CA ARG A 153 25.89 5.35 8.44
C ARG A 153 26.39 3.91 8.43
N SER A 154 27.29 3.60 7.51
CA SER A 154 28.07 2.37 7.59
C SER A 154 29.03 2.53 8.77
N GLY A 155 28.71 1.95 9.93
CA GLY A 155 29.70 1.77 10.99
C GLY A 155 30.82 0.86 10.49
N PRO A 156 32.07 1.00 10.98
CA PRO A 156 33.14 0.10 10.58
C PRO A 156 32.75 -1.35 10.89
N THR A 157 32.80 -2.21 9.88
CA THR A 157 32.67 -3.66 10.06
C THR A 157 33.75 -4.09 11.03
N ALA A 158 33.38 -4.42 12.27
CA ALA A 158 34.31 -5.00 13.23
C ALA A 158 34.87 -6.29 12.60
N THR A 159 36.15 -6.27 12.28
CA THR A 159 36.94 -7.42 11.82
C THR A 159 37.47 -8.15 13.04
#